data_AF-A0A800DPB4-F1
#
_entry.id   AF-A0A800DPB4-F1
#
_cell.length_a   1.000
_cell.length_b   1.000
_cell.length_c   1.000
_cell.angle_alpha   90.00
_cell.angle_beta   90.00
_cell.angle_gamma   90.00
#
_symmetry.space_group_name_H-M   'P 1'
#
loop_
_entity.id
_entity.type
_entity.pdbx_description
1 polymer ?
#
loop_
_entity_poly.entity_id
_entity_poly.type
_entity_poly.pdbx_seq_one_letter_code
_entity_poly.pdbx_strand_id
1 'polypeptide(L)'
;MIRKTFIFCILISLFAFSILGCGQNNYYDERLKMRVQRLDSDLEGRWSTNGVIITEITPGGPAHKSGLEEGELISYLVGEREIKKVRDYKSAIKKAMKKDRKAKLVFSERQEPVEVSVRKAGESLGLKVKNENQRVTVAKVAPKSAADLSGIKVGDVILKVIDEKQIETLKDYKKAVKEIAKYSNSLVVHTIELSGIKLAAIEALGNIGDNRSLDALMAALESDEVFMRRPAAQALEKFSEKGITDERLVDLMIKHLQAENEPDSEIRRSSAVILGRLKSTKAIPYLIAALEDEIPGVRFKAGLALANIGPDAVDALIDSLQSGNPSVQNIAASALGDIGGGKARQALIRALKQISEPTVKLTIADALAKVGGEYALSVLKQTQESTNDLGLKVFIEELLVKSM
;
A
#
# COMPACT_ATOMS: atom_id res chain seq x y z
N MET A 1 -11.28 34.81 -23.56
CA MET A 1 -11.50 35.39 -22.21
C MET A 1 -12.66 34.61 -21.61
N ILE A 2 -12.62 34.11 -20.37
CA ILE A 2 -13.42 32.99 -19.81
C ILE A 2 -12.71 31.62 -19.96
N ARG A 3 -11.47 31.57 -19.45
CA ARG A 3 -10.74 30.35 -19.08
C ARG A 3 -9.95 30.77 -17.84
N LYS A 4 -10.60 30.80 -16.67
CA LYS A 4 -9.96 31.01 -15.35
C LYS A 4 -10.90 30.90 -14.13
N THR A 5 -12.20 30.63 -14.29
CA THR A 5 -13.16 30.70 -13.16
C THR A 5 -13.75 29.36 -12.72
N PHE A 6 -13.39 28.23 -13.31
CA PHE A 6 -13.94 26.91 -12.96
C PHE A 6 -12.95 25.94 -12.32
N ILE A 7 -11.83 26.47 -11.80
CA ILE A 7 -10.89 25.76 -10.90
C ILE A 7 -11.25 26.04 -9.42
N PHE A 8 -12.37 26.73 -9.16
CA PHE A 8 -12.74 27.16 -7.80
C PHE A 8 -13.81 26.30 -7.11
N CYS A 9 -14.27 25.19 -7.71
CA CYS A 9 -15.38 24.41 -7.16
C CYS A 9 -15.05 22.95 -6.76
N ILE A 10 -13.79 22.49 -6.84
CA ILE A 10 -13.38 21.17 -6.29
C ILE A 10 -12.32 21.31 -5.18
N LEU A 11 -12.00 22.55 -4.78
CA LEU A 11 -11.34 22.84 -3.50
C LEU A 11 -12.33 23.07 -2.34
N ILE A 12 -13.64 22.90 -2.59
CA ILE A 12 -14.71 23.21 -1.61
C ILE A 12 -15.33 21.94 -0.97
N SER A 13 -15.02 20.72 -1.41
CA SER A 13 -15.47 19.50 -0.71
C SER A 13 -14.50 18.97 0.37
N LEU A 14 -13.34 19.62 0.55
CA LEU A 14 -12.54 19.57 1.79
C LEU A 14 -12.69 20.87 2.62
N PHE A 15 -13.56 21.80 2.18
CA PHE A 15 -13.88 23.07 2.84
C PHE A 15 -15.38 23.17 3.24
N ALA A 16 -16.10 22.05 3.23
CA ALA A 16 -17.51 21.98 3.65
C ALA A 16 -17.68 21.40 5.08
N PHE A 17 -16.68 21.59 5.94
CA PHE A 17 -16.81 21.52 7.39
C PHE A 17 -16.22 22.79 8.06
N SER A 18 -16.22 23.91 7.33
CA SER A 18 -15.64 25.19 7.78
C SER A 18 -16.69 26.21 8.24
N ILE A 19 -17.94 25.81 8.43
CA ILE A 19 -19.01 26.71 8.90
C ILE A 19 -19.79 26.00 10.01
N LEU A 20 -19.15 25.87 11.17
CA LEU A 20 -19.70 25.82 12.54
C LEU A 20 -18.64 25.19 13.48
N GLY A 21 -17.53 25.93 13.70
CA GLY A 21 -16.45 25.51 14.60
C GLY A 21 -15.15 26.29 14.41
N CYS A 22 -15.11 27.56 14.81
CA CYS A 22 -13.98 28.47 14.66
C CYS A 22 -12.62 27.94 15.17
N GLY A 23 -11.61 27.88 14.28
CA GLY A 23 -10.25 28.42 14.53
C GLY A 23 -9.21 27.65 15.37
N GLN A 24 -9.45 26.44 15.90
CA GLN A 24 -8.51 25.81 16.86
C GLN A 24 -7.87 24.48 16.47
N ASN A 25 -8.12 23.91 15.28
CA ASN A 25 -7.65 22.55 14.98
C ASN A 25 -6.24 22.45 14.38
N ASN A 26 -5.66 23.55 13.89
CA ASN A 26 -4.36 23.53 13.19
C ASN A 26 -3.35 24.47 13.87
N TYR A 27 -2.06 24.14 13.76
CA TYR A 27 -0.94 24.90 14.29
C TYR A 27 0.24 24.87 13.33
N TYR A 28 0.78 26.03 12.99
CA TYR A 28 2.04 26.11 12.25
C TYR A 28 3.21 26.21 13.24
N ASP A 29 4.10 25.23 13.20
CA ASP A 29 5.33 25.20 13.98
C ASP A 29 6.43 25.93 13.20
N GLU A 30 6.72 27.17 13.61
CA GLU A 30 7.75 28.01 13.00
C GLU A 30 9.17 27.43 13.12
N ARG A 31 9.43 26.59 14.12
CA ARG A 31 10.74 26.01 14.37
C ARG A 31 11.00 24.82 13.46
N LEU A 32 9.99 23.96 13.28
CA LEU A 32 10.08 22.80 12.39
C LEU A 32 9.70 23.13 10.94
N LYS A 33 9.09 24.30 10.70
CA LYS A 33 8.58 24.74 9.40
C LYS A 33 7.59 23.71 8.83
N MET A 34 6.59 23.37 9.64
CA MET A 34 5.53 22.44 9.29
C MET A 34 4.21 22.81 9.97
N ARG A 35 3.09 22.34 9.43
CA ARG A 35 1.76 22.46 10.02
C ARG A 35 1.32 21.14 10.61
N VAL A 36 0.77 21.20 11.81
CA VAL A 36 0.15 20.05 12.48
C VAL A 36 -1.32 20.32 12.77
N GLN A 37 -2.12 19.26 12.77
CA GLN A 37 -3.55 19.28 13.04
C GLN A 37 -3.91 18.23 14.08
N ARG A 38 -4.94 18.49 14.89
CA ARG A 38 -5.51 17.48 15.79
C ARG A 38 -6.07 16.30 14.98
N LEU A 39 -5.79 15.07 15.42
CA LEU A 39 -6.45 13.88 14.90
C LEU A 39 -7.98 13.98 15.12
N ASP A 40 -8.78 13.54 14.15
CA ASP A 40 -10.24 13.54 14.27
C ASP A 40 -10.69 12.57 15.39
N SER A 41 -11.72 12.92 16.16
CA SER A 41 -12.21 12.08 17.27
C SER A 41 -12.66 10.68 16.83
N ASP A 42 -13.17 10.54 15.60
CA ASP A 42 -13.53 9.23 15.05
C ASP A 42 -12.28 8.38 14.77
N LEU A 43 -11.16 9.04 14.41
CA LEU A 43 -9.86 8.39 14.24
C LEU A 43 -9.18 8.10 15.59
N GLU A 44 -9.33 8.97 16.59
CA GLU A 44 -8.84 8.72 17.95
C GLU A 44 -9.50 7.44 18.54
N GLY A 45 -10.82 7.30 18.39
CA GLY A 45 -11.58 6.19 18.97
C GLY A 45 -11.38 4.83 18.26
N ARG A 46 -11.31 4.82 16.93
CA ARG A 46 -11.20 3.57 16.16
C ARG A 46 -9.82 2.93 16.23
N TRP A 47 -8.76 3.71 16.38
CA TRP A 47 -7.38 3.21 16.36
C TRP A 47 -6.67 3.30 17.71
N SER A 48 -7.33 3.85 18.75
CA SER A 48 -6.74 4.06 20.08
C SER A 48 -5.41 4.82 20.04
N THR A 49 -5.21 5.64 19.01
CA THR A 49 -4.01 6.46 18.79
C THR A 49 -4.32 7.91 19.10
N ASN A 50 -3.47 8.55 19.90
CA ASN A 50 -3.56 9.98 20.20
C ASN A 50 -2.33 10.70 19.64
N GLY A 51 -2.50 11.95 19.20
CA GLY A 51 -1.41 12.71 18.60
C GLY A 51 -1.87 13.87 17.73
N VAL A 52 -0.93 14.41 16.96
CA VAL A 52 -1.21 15.42 15.93
C VAL A 52 -0.66 14.95 14.59
N ILE A 53 -1.43 15.14 13.51
CA ILE A 53 -1.03 14.76 12.15
C ILE A 53 -0.25 15.92 11.52
N ILE A 54 0.82 15.61 10.79
CA ILE A 54 1.50 16.57 9.92
C ILE A 54 0.67 16.80 8.66
N THR A 55 0.34 18.05 8.36
CA THR A 55 -0.55 18.43 7.23
C THR A 55 0.14 19.24 6.15
N GLU A 56 1.32 19.78 6.44
CA GLU A 56 2.10 20.59 5.51
C GLU A 56 3.54 20.58 5.98
N ILE A 57 4.50 20.33 5.09
CA ILE A 57 5.93 20.49 5.38
C ILE A 57 6.52 21.50 4.40
N THR A 58 7.24 22.50 4.93
CA THR A 58 7.96 23.45 4.06
C THR A 58 9.20 22.78 3.46
N PRO A 59 9.32 22.70 2.13
CA PRO A 59 10.49 22.10 1.48
C PRO A 59 11.81 22.76 1.91
N GLY A 60 12.81 21.93 2.21
CA GLY A 60 14.12 22.37 2.70
C GLY A 60 14.16 22.86 4.15
N GLY A 61 13.01 22.90 4.84
CA GLY A 61 12.89 23.22 6.26
C GLY A 61 13.45 22.12 7.18
N PRO A 62 13.52 22.36 8.50
CA PRO A 62 14.05 21.39 9.46
C PRO A 62 13.29 20.05 9.47
N ALA A 63 11.95 20.06 9.42
CA ALA A 63 11.13 18.84 9.36
C ALA A 63 11.40 18.01 8.08
N HIS A 64 11.46 18.68 6.92
CA HIS A 64 11.80 18.02 5.66
C HIS A 64 13.19 17.38 5.70
N LYS A 65 14.18 18.10 6.24
CA LYS A 65 15.56 17.59 6.37
C LYS A 65 15.71 16.44 7.35
N SER A 66 14.77 16.29 8.30
CA SER A 66 14.72 15.13 9.19
C SER A 66 14.00 13.93 8.59
N GLY A 67 13.46 14.03 7.36
CA GLY A 67 12.72 12.96 6.71
C GLY A 67 11.28 12.80 7.22
N LEU A 68 10.71 13.82 7.87
CA LEU A 68 9.30 13.80 8.21
C LEU A 68 8.47 13.99 6.96
N GLU A 69 7.30 13.36 6.93
CA GLU A 69 6.39 13.35 5.80
C GLU A 69 4.99 13.85 6.20
N GLU A 70 4.27 14.38 5.21
CA GLU A 70 2.87 14.74 5.39
C GLU A 70 2.03 13.48 5.63
N GLY A 71 1.07 13.56 6.56
CA GLY A 71 0.23 12.44 6.97
C GLY A 71 0.77 11.62 8.14
N GLU A 72 2.01 11.84 8.59
CA GLU A 72 2.54 11.15 9.77
C GLU A 72 1.88 11.63 11.08
N LEU A 73 1.62 10.70 12.00
CA LEU A 73 1.06 11.01 13.32
C LEU A 73 2.18 11.20 14.35
N ILE A 74 2.31 12.42 14.87
CA ILE A 74 3.21 12.73 15.97
C ILE A 74 2.57 12.30 17.30
N SER A 75 3.13 11.25 17.90
CA SER A 75 2.71 10.73 19.22
C SER A 75 3.66 11.13 20.34
N TYR A 76 4.93 11.41 20.04
CA TYR A 76 5.90 11.92 21.02
C TYR A 76 6.80 13.01 20.43
N LEU A 77 7.14 13.98 21.28
CA LEU A 77 8.22 14.94 21.05
C LEU A 77 9.36 14.68 22.02
N VAL A 78 10.58 14.65 21.49
CA VAL A 78 11.79 14.34 22.25
C VAL A 78 12.69 15.56 22.31
N GLY A 79 12.93 16.02 23.54
CA GLY A 79 13.89 17.07 23.85
C GLY A 79 15.15 16.50 24.46
N GLU A 80 16.30 16.80 23.86
CA GLU A 80 17.60 16.42 24.42
C GLU A 80 18.16 17.56 25.29
N ARG A 81 18.26 17.34 26.60
CA ARG A 81 18.87 18.33 27.50
C ARG A 81 20.34 18.03 27.70
N GLU A 82 21.21 18.90 27.22
CA GLU A 82 22.64 18.84 27.50
C GLU A 82 22.94 19.03 28.99
N ILE A 83 23.82 18.18 29.51
CA ILE A 83 24.23 18.20 30.91
C ILE A 83 25.70 18.64 31.00
N LYS A 84 25.90 19.93 31.28
CA LYS A 84 27.24 20.52 31.47
C LYS A 84 27.59 20.71 32.93
N LYS A 85 26.59 20.89 33.80
CA LYS A 85 26.78 21.10 35.24
C LYS A 85 25.87 20.18 36.05
N VAL A 86 26.30 19.84 37.27
CA VAL A 86 25.52 19.02 38.23
C VAL A 86 24.13 19.61 38.51
N ARG A 87 23.99 20.94 38.49
CA ARG A 87 22.68 21.60 38.65
C ARG A 87 21.72 21.28 37.50
N ASP A 88 22.25 21.15 36.28
CA ASP A 88 21.48 20.88 35.07
C ASP A 88 20.96 19.44 35.14
N TYR A 89 21.82 18.51 35.55
CA TYR A 89 21.45 17.12 35.84
C TYR A 89 20.34 17.03 36.90
N LYS A 90 20.54 17.66 38.07
CA LYS A 90 19.55 17.63 39.16
C LYS A 90 18.19 18.18 38.72
N SER A 91 18.19 19.28 37.95
CA SER A 91 16.97 19.87 37.41
C SER A 91 16.27 18.93 36.42
N ALA A 92 17.04 18.32 35.50
CA ALA A 92 16.54 17.38 34.50
C ALA A 92 15.90 16.14 35.15
N ILE A 93 16.63 15.47 36.05
CA ILE A 93 16.15 14.29 36.76
C ILE A 93 14.93 14.61 37.61
N LYS A 94 14.94 15.72 38.36
CA LYS A 94 13.77 16.11 39.17
C LYS A 94 12.51 16.25 38.32
N LYS A 95 12.63 16.82 37.12
CA LYS A 95 11.49 16.99 36.20
C LYS A 95 11.02 15.63 35.65
N ALA A 96 11.94 14.80 35.16
CA ALA A 96 11.64 13.47 34.62
C ALA A 96 10.99 12.56 35.67
N MET A 97 11.57 12.48 36.87
CA MET A 97 11.08 11.64 37.96
C MET A 97 9.72 12.08 38.51
N LYS A 98 9.44 13.39 38.54
CA LYS A 98 8.13 13.91 38.96
C LYS A 98 7.01 13.52 38.00
N LYS A 99 7.31 13.46 36.71
CA LYS A 99 6.32 13.25 35.66
C LYS A 99 6.13 11.75 35.37
N ASP A 100 7.21 11.07 35.02
CA ASP A 100 7.15 9.74 34.40
C ASP A 100 7.74 8.63 35.29
N ARG A 101 8.27 8.97 36.48
CA ARG A 101 9.01 8.06 37.39
C ARG A 101 10.17 7.31 36.72
N LYS A 102 10.65 7.84 35.60
CA LYS A 102 11.76 7.31 34.83
C LYS A 102 12.59 8.43 34.23
N ALA A 103 13.84 8.14 33.90
CA ALA A 103 14.74 9.03 33.19
C ALA A 103 15.57 8.25 32.18
N LYS A 104 15.71 8.79 30.97
CA LYS A 104 16.58 8.27 29.92
C LYS A 104 17.87 9.09 29.87
N LEU A 105 19.00 8.42 30.08
CA LEU A 105 20.33 9.03 30.20
C LEU A 105 21.21 8.63 29.02
N VAL A 106 21.86 9.60 28.38
CA VAL A 106 22.84 9.38 27.32
C VAL A 106 24.25 9.53 27.88
N PHE A 107 25.10 8.55 27.62
CA PHE A 107 26.48 8.49 28.11
C PHE A 107 27.48 8.61 26.97
N SER A 108 28.71 9.04 27.25
CA SER A 108 29.74 9.22 26.22
C SER A 108 30.25 7.94 25.57
N GLU A 109 30.27 6.83 26.32
CA GLU A 109 30.86 5.56 25.89
C GLU A 109 29.79 4.50 25.55
N ARG A 110 28.51 4.89 25.46
CA ARG A 110 27.40 3.99 25.16
C ARG A 110 26.72 4.42 23.86
N GLN A 111 26.37 3.44 23.03
CA GLN A 111 25.67 3.68 21.77
C GLN A 111 24.18 4.01 22.01
N GLU A 112 23.56 3.40 23.03
CA GLU A 112 22.14 3.59 23.33
C GLU A 112 21.90 4.32 24.66
N PRO A 113 20.81 5.13 24.76
CA PRO A 113 20.38 5.71 26.01
C PRO A 113 19.97 4.63 27.04
N VAL A 114 20.30 4.86 28.31
CA VAL A 114 19.90 3.97 29.41
C VAL A 114 18.65 4.52 30.08
N GLU A 115 17.55 3.76 30.06
CA GLU A 115 16.35 4.06 30.84
C GLU A 115 16.52 3.57 32.28
N VAL A 116 16.24 4.45 33.24
CA VAL A 116 16.26 4.15 34.68
C VAL A 116 14.90 4.50 35.26
N SER A 117 14.20 3.50 35.77
CA SER A 117 12.82 3.61 36.28
C SER A 117 12.76 3.24 37.76
N VAL A 118 11.99 3.99 38.55
CA VAL A 118 11.79 3.70 39.98
C VAL A 118 10.40 3.15 40.24
N ARG A 119 10.25 2.40 41.33
CA ARG A 119 8.98 1.72 41.65
C ARG A 119 7.99 2.66 42.31
N LYS A 120 8.46 3.49 43.25
CA LYS A 120 7.62 4.40 44.04
C LYS A 120 7.93 5.86 43.74
N ALA A 121 6.89 6.69 43.75
CA ALA A 121 7.06 8.13 43.61
C ALA A 121 7.94 8.69 44.73
N GLY A 122 8.90 9.54 44.37
CA GLY A 122 9.87 10.13 45.31
C GLY A 122 11.16 9.34 45.52
N GLU A 123 11.24 8.10 45.01
CA GLU A 123 12.51 7.35 44.99
C GLU A 123 13.55 8.04 44.10
N SER A 124 14.80 8.03 44.55
CA SER A 124 15.93 8.53 43.76
C SER A 124 16.45 7.45 42.81
N LEU A 125 17.09 7.85 41.71
CA LEU A 125 17.77 6.91 40.81
C LEU A 125 18.92 6.14 41.49
N GLY A 126 19.43 6.60 42.63
CA GLY A 126 20.60 6.03 43.32
C GLY A 126 21.95 6.52 42.81
N LEU A 127 21.96 7.62 42.04
CA LEU A 127 23.17 8.24 41.49
C LEU A 127 23.60 9.48 42.31
N LYS A 128 24.87 9.53 42.68
CA LYS A 128 25.56 10.78 43.02
C LYS A 128 26.49 11.16 41.88
N VAL A 129 26.40 12.39 41.42
CA VAL A 129 27.22 12.91 40.31
C VAL A 129 28.11 14.05 40.80
N LYS A 130 29.27 14.19 40.16
CA LYS A 130 30.22 15.29 40.36
C LYS A 130 30.50 15.99 39.03
N ASN A 131 31.05 17.18 39.09
CA ASN A 131 31.60 17.84 37.90
C ASN A 131 33.10 17.52 37.83
N GLU A 132 33.56 17.00 36.71
CA GLU A 132 34.95 16.60 36.46
C GLU A 132 35.30 16.99 35.02
N ASN A 133 36.36 17.78 34.83
CA ASN A 133 36.76 18.30 33.51
C ASN A 133 35.62 18.94 32.70
N GLN A 134 34.78 19.74 33.37
CA GLN A 134 33.60 20.38 32.80
C GLN A 134 32.50 19.42 32.29
N ARG A 135 32.55 18.15 32.72
CA ARG A 135 31.55 17.13 32.41
C ARG A 135 30.94 16.57 33.69
N VAL A 136 29.70 16.09 33.60
CA VAL A 136 29.02 15.48 34.74
C VAL A 136 29.28 13.98 34.75
N THR A 137 29.98 13.51 35.77
CA THR A 137 30.41 12.12 35.91
C THR A 137 29.75 11.46 37.11
N VAL A 138 29.40 10.19 36.98
CA VAL A 138 28.88 9.38 38.09
C VAL A 138 29.97 9.16 39.13
N ALA A 139 29.76 9.71 40.33
CA ALA A 139 30.68 9.61 41.47
C ALA A 139 30.38 8.41 42.38
N LYS A 140 29.10 8.06 42.52
CA LYS A 140 28.67 6.89 43.31
C LYS A 140 27.36 6.35 42.77
N VAL A 141 27.26 5.03 42.73
CA VAL A 141 26.03 4.29 42.46
C VAL A 141 25.64 3.55 43.75
N ALA A 142 24.40 3.71 44.20
CA ALA A 142 23.91 3.02 45.39
C ALA A 142 23.62 1.55 45.05
N PRO A 143 24.13 0.57 45.81
CA PRO A 143 23.87 -0.84 45.55
C PRO A 143 22.37 -1.17 45.53
N LYS A 144 21.96 -2.02 44.58
CA LYS A 144 20.56 -2.43 44.34
C LYS A 144 19.59 -1.29 43.99
N SER A 145 20.11 -0.10 43.70
CA SER A 145 19.28 1.01 43.22
C SER A 145 18.87 0.83 41.76
N ALA A 146 17.90 1.62 41.30
CA ALA A 146 17.47 1.58 39.90
C ALA A 146 18.65 1.78 38.93
N ALA A 147 19.57 2.70 39.23
CA ALA A 147 20.74 2.93 38.39
C ALA A 147 21.76 1.76 38.41
N ASP A 148 21.93 1.09 39.55
CA ASP A 148 22.78 -0.09 39.68
C ASP A 148 22.23 -1.25 38.82
N LEU A 149 20.93 -1.49 38.91
CA LEU A 149 20.23 -2.50 38.12
C LEU A 149 20.22 -2.19 36.62
N SER A 150 20.23 -0.92 36.24
CA SER A 150 20.42 -0.47 34.85
C SER A 150 21.89 -0.50 34.38
N GLY A 151 22.81 -1.03 35.20
CA GLY A 151 24.22 -1.22 34.83
C GLY A 151 25.02 0.07 34.70
N ILE A 152 24.59 1.16 35.33
CA ILE A 152 25.34 2.43 35.36
C ILE A 152 26.52 2.27 36.31
N LYS A 153 27.72 2.69 35.90
CA LYS A 153 28.96 2.51 36.66
C LYS A 153 29.52 3.84 37.14
N VAL A 154 30.33 3.78 38.20
CA VAL A 154 31.15 4.92 38.63
C VAL A 154 32.14 5.24 37.51
N GLY A 155 32.27 6.53 37.18
CA GLY A 155 33.09 6.99 36.05
C GLY A 155 32.30 7.25 34.77
N ASP A 156 31.06 6.76 34.66
CA ASP A 156 30.22 7.03 33.49
C ASP A 156 29.96 8.55 33.34
N VAL A 157 30.20 9.08 32.14
CA VAL A 157 29.98 10.50 31.83
C VAL A 157 28.61 10.70 31.21
N ILE A 158 27.78 11.50 31.88
CA ILE A 158 26.41 11.81 31.44
C ILE A 158 26.47 13.02 30.52
N LEU A 159 26.12 12.82 29.25
CA LEU A 159 26.09 13.88 28.24
C LEU A 159 24.73 14.57 28.17
N LYS A 160 23.65 13.78 28.15
CA LYS A 160 22.29 14.29 27.94
C LYS A 160 21.26 13.55 28.79
N VAL A 161 20.16 14.22 29.06
CA VAL A 161 18.92 13.60 29.57
C VAL A 161 17.83 13.79 28.52
N ILE A 162 17.18 12.70 28.13
CA ILE A 162 16.08 12.71 27.15
C ILE A 162 14.77 13.03 27.90
N ASP A 163 14.06 14.08 27.47
CA ASP A 163 12.71 14.47 27.94
C ASP A 163 11.70 14.13 26.83
N GLU A 164 11.06 12.97 26.96
CA GLU A 164 10.00 12.52 26.05
C GLU A 164 8.64 13.06 26.51
N LYS A 165 7.91 13.67 25.58
CA LYS A 165 6.60 14.25 25.82
C LYS A 165 5.59 13.56 24.93
N GLN A 166 4.73 12.76 25.54
CA GLN A 166 3.57 12.21 24.88
C GLN A 166 2.66 13.35 24.42
N ILE A 167 2.20 13.26 23.18
CA ILE A 167 1.32 14.20 22.53
C ILE A 167 -0.03 13.52 22.38
N GLU A 168 -1.03 14.02 23.07
CA GLU A 168 -2.41 13.54 22.90
C GLU A 168 -3.24 14.57 22.16
N THR A 169 -3.02 15.85 22.46
CA THR A 169 -3.75 16.96 21.85
C THR A 169 -2.82 17.99 21.21
N LEU A 170 -3.40 18.85 20.36
CA LEU A 170 -2.69 20.01 19.81
C LEU A 170 -2.18 20.97 20.91
N LYS A 171 -2.86 21.02 22.06
CA LYS A 171 -2.42 21.80 23.22
C LYS A 171 -1.17 21.21 23.85
N ASP A 172 -1.09 19.88 23.94
CA ASP A 172 0.09 19.18 24.45
C ASP A 172 1.28 19.38 23.52
N TYR A 173 1.06 19.31 22.20
CA TYR A 173 2.07 19.61 21.19
C TYR A 173 2.64 21.02 21.37
N LYS A 174 1.78 22.05 21.34
CA LYS A 174 2.20 23.46 21.52
C LYS A 174 2.98 23.67 22.81
N LYS A 175 2.52 23.06 23.91
CA LYS A 175 3.19 23.12 25.21
C LYS A 175 4.55 22.42 25.17
N ALA A 176 4.62 21.25 24.57
CA ALA A 176 5.84 20.45 24.46
C ALA A 176 6.92 21.18 23.65
N VAL A 177 6.58 21.71 22.47
CA VAL A 177 7.50 22.51 21.63
C VAL A 177 8.06 23.69 22.42
N LYS A 178 7.18 24.48 23.08
CA LYS A 178 7.58 25.64 23.89
C LYS A 178 8.45 25.25 25.08
N GLU A 179 8.21 24.10 25.72
CA GLU A 179 9.03 23.63 26.83
C GLU A 179 10.41 23.14 26.37
N ILE A 180 10.47 22.37 25.28
CA ILE A 180 11.72 21.81 24.74
C ILE A 180 12.62 22.94 24.20
N ALA A 181 12.03 23.95 23.56
CA ALA A 181 12.75 25.14 23.06
C ALA A 181 13.53 25.90 24.15
N LYS A 182 13.20 25.72 25.44
CA LYS A 182 13.93 26.39 26.53
C LYS A 182 15.32 25.81 26.79
N TYR A 183 15.60 24.59 26.32
CA TYR A 183 16.83 23.87 26.68
C TYR A 183 17.42 22.99 25.58
N SER A 184 16.71 22.78 24.47
CA SER A 184 17.22 22.03 23.32
C SER A 184 17.01 22.81 22.03
N ASN A 185 18.07 22.92 21.23
CA ASN A 185 18.03 23.47 19.87
C ASN A 185 17.58 22.44 18.83
N SER A 186 17.68 21.14 19.14
CA SER A 186 17.09 20.06 18.33
C SER A 186 15.73 19.63 18.87
N LEU A 187 14.80 19.27 17.98
CA LEU A 187 13.51 18.69 18.33
C LEU A 187 13.39 17.42 17.50
N VAL A 188 13.40 16.27 18.18
CA VAL A 188 13.21 14.97 17.53
C VAL A 188 11.74 14.59 17.69
N VAL A 189 11.15 14.11 16.60
CA VAL A 189 9.74 13.73 16.54
C VAL A 189 9.68 12.21 16.39
N HIS A 190 8.87 11.54 17.21
CA HIS A 190 8.53 10.14 16.95
C HIS A 190 7.14 10.09 16.34
N THR A 191 7.09 9.60 15.11
CA THR A 191 5.87 9.40 14.36
C THR A 191 5.42 7.95 14.45
N ILE A 192 4.11 7.74 14.35
CA ILE A 192 3.53 6.42 14.10
C ILE A 192 3.14 6.41 12.63
N GLU A 193 3.63 5.42 11.91
CA GLU A 193 3.22 5.16 10.53
C GLU A 193 1.76 4.70 10.53
N LEU A 194 0.89 5.47 9.88
CA LEU A 194 -0.56 5.19 9.80
C LEU A 194 -0.89 4.25 8.64
N SER A 195 -0.06 3.23 8.39
CA SER A 195 -0.21 2.29 7.28
C SER A 195 -1.59 1.60 7.29
N GLY A 196 -2.08 1.21 8.47
CA GLY A 196 -3.42 0.65 8.63
C GLY A 196 -4.56 1.59 8.23
N ILE A 197 -4.38 2.91 8.39
CA ILE A 197 -5.38 3.91 7.97
C ILE A 197 -5.36 4.05 6.45
N LYS A 198 -4.17 4.11 5.84
CA LYS A 198 -4.03 4.16 4.38
C LYS A 198 -4.69 2.95 3.71
N LEU A 199 -4.48 1.75 4.27
CA LEU A 199 -5.14 0.52 3.82
C LEU A 199 -6.68 0.62 3.90
N ALA A 200 -7.20 0.99 5.07
CA ALA A 200 -8.64 1.12 5.28
C ALA A 200 -9.27 2.18 4.35
N ALA A 201 -8.56 3.28 4.09
CA ALA A 201 -8.99 4.31 3.15
C ALA A 201 -9.07 3.76 1.72
N ILE A 202 -8.05 3.06 1.24
CA ILE A 202 -8.04 2.45 -0.10
C ILE A 202 -9.21 1.46 -0.26
N GLU A 203 -9.43 0.59 0.73
CA GLU A 203 -10.54 -0.36 0.71
C GLU A 203 -11.91 0.35 0.69
N ALA A 204 -12.07 1.38 1.51
CA ALA A 204 -13.29 2.18 1.55
C ALA A 204 -13.55 2.88 0.21
N LEU A 205 -12.53 3.48 -0.40
CA LEU A 205 -12.63 4.13 -1.72
C LEU A 205 -13.04 3.13 -2.81
N GLY A 206 -12.50 1.92 -2.79
CA GLY A 206 -12.90 0.84 -3.70
C GLY A 206 -14.36 0.42 -3.52
N ASN A 207 -14.82 0.28 -2.27
CA ASN A 207 -16.21 -0.10 -1.97
C ASN A 207 -17.19 1.02 -2.33
N ILE A 208 -16.84 2.29 -2.08
CA ILE A 208 -17.64 3.46 -2.47
C ILE A 208 -17.72 3.54 -4.00
N GLY A 209 -16.59 3.39 -4.70
CA GLY A 209 -16.50 3.41 -6.16
C GLY A 209 -17.02 4.71 -6.78
N ASP A 210 -16.63 5.86 -6.23
CA ASP A 210 -16.93 7.21 -6.75
C ASP A 210 -15.79 7.69 -7.64
N ASN A 211 -16.06 8.18 -8.86
CA ASN A 211 -15.03 8.52 -9.86
C ASN A 211 -14.02 9.55 -9.37
N ARG A 212 -14.37 10.36 -8.36
CA ARG A 212 -13.46 11.32 -7.73
C ARG A 212 -12.29 10.66 -7.00
N SER A 213 -12.37 9.37 -6.67
CA SER A 213 -11.28 8.63 -6.03
C SER A 213 -10.31 7.96 -7.00
N LEU A 214 -10.60 7.99 -8.30
CA LEU A 214 -9.82 7.26 -9.31
C LEU A 214 -8.35 7.71 -9.31
N ASP A 215 -8.09 9.02 -9.33
CA ASP A 215 -6.72 9.56 -9.32
C ASP A 215 -5.96 9.14 -8.06
N ALA A 216 -6.63 9.10 -6.90
CA ALA A 216 -6.01 8.70 -5.64
C ALA A 216 -5.68 7.20 -5.61
N LEU A 217 -6.56 6.35 -6.16
CA LEU A 217 -6.32 4.92 -6.28
C LEU A 217 -5.21 4.60 -7.30
N MET A 218 -5.15 5.33 -8.41
CA MET A 218 -4.05 5.22 -9.38
C MET A 218 -2.71 5.62 -8.74
N ALA A 219 -2.67 6.73 -8.00
CA ALA A 219 -1.48 7.15 -7.26
C ALA A 219 -1.06 6.13 -6.18
N ALA A 220 -2.03 5.52 -5.47
CA ALA A 220 -1.75 4.48 -4.49
C ALA A 220 -1.16 3.20 -5.12
N LEU A 221 -1.54 2.87 -6.36
CA LEU A 221 -0.96 1.76 -7.11
C LEU A 221 0.48 2.03 -7.54
N GLU A 222 0.81 3.28 -7.84
CA GLU A 222 2.16 3.73 -8.22
C GLU A 222 3.03 4.16 -7.03
N SER A 223 2.55 4.00 -5.80
CA SER A 223 3.29 4.43 -4.61
C SER A 223 4.50 3.54 -4.33
N ASP A 224 5.57 4.16 -3.84
CA ASP A 224 6.75 3.46 -3.30
C ASP A 224 6.42 2.67 -2.02
N GLU A 225 5.31 2.99 -1.35
CA GLU A 225 4.78 2.21 -0.22
C GLU A 225 4.09 0.94 -0.74
N VAL A 226 4.89 -0.13 -0.89
CA VAL A 226 4.49 -1.41 -1.47
C VAL A 226 3.18 -1.97 -0.89
N PHE A 227 2.93 -1.77 0.41
CA PHE A 227 1.71 -2.28 1.07
C PHE A 227 0.41 -1.67 0.53
N MET A 228 0.45 -0.47 -0.09
CA MET A 228 -0.72 0.19 -0.66
C MET A 228 -1.11 -0.36 -2.04
N ARG A 229 -0.15 -0.89 -2.79
CA ARG A 229 -0.30 -1.19 -4.22
C ARG A 229 -1.32 -2.29 -4.49
N ARG A 230 -1.25 -3.41 -3.77
CA ARG A 230 -2.21 -4.53 -3.90
C ARG A 230 -3.65 -4.12 -3.55
N PRO A 231 -3.92 -3.50 -2.38
CA PRO A 231 -5.23 -2.96 -2.07
C PRO A 231 -5.74 -1.97 -3.12
N ALA A 232 -4.85 -1.13 -3.67
CA ALA A 232 -5.21 -0.17 -4.71
C ALA A 232 -5.63 -0.88 -6.00
N ALA A 233 -4.89 -1.90 -6.44
CA ALA A 233 -5.27 -2.73 -7.59
C ALA A 233 -6.63 -3.42 -7.39
N GLN A 234 -6.88 -3.97 -6.20
CA GLN A 234 -8.16 -4.59 -5.85
C GLN A 234 -9.32 -3.58 -5.81
N ALA A 235 -9.06 -2.38 -5.28
CA ALA A 235 -10.02 -1.29 -5.27
C ALA A 235 -10.37 -0.84 -6.70
N LEU A 236 -9.36 -0.66 -7.56
CA LEU A 236 -9.54 -0.35 -8.99
C LEU A 236 -10.27 -1.48 -9.74
N GLU A 237 -10.02 -2.75 -9.39
CA GLU A 237 -10.73 -3.89 -9.95
C GLU A 237 -12.23 -3.79 -9.63
N LYS A 238 -12.62 -3.62 -8.36
CA LYS A 238 -14.03 -3.38 -7.97
C LYS A 238 -14.61 -2.14 -8.67
N PHE A 239 -13.81 -1.09 -8.78
CA PHE A 239 -14.21 0.15 -9.43
C PHE A 239 -14.61 -0.09 -10.90
N SER A 240 -13.81 -0.88 -11.63
CA SER A 240 -14.03 -1.15 -13.06
C SER A 240 -15.37 -1.83 -13.37
N GLU A 241 -16.04 -2.43 -12.39
CA GLU A 241 -17.39 -3.01 -12.53
C GLU A 241 -18.47 -1.94 -12.78
N LYS A 242 -18.20 -0.70 -12.41
CA LYS A 242 -19.16 0.42 -12.50
C LYS A 242 -19.09 1.18 -13.84
N GLY A 243 -18.29 0.69 -14.81
CA GLY A 243 -18.22 1.27 -16.16
C GLY A 243 -17.36 2.54 -16.26
N ILE A 244 -16.08 2.43 -15.90
CA ILE A 244 -15.10 3.52 -16.08
C ILE A 244 -14.74 3.66 -17.57
N THR A 245 -14.50 4.89 -18.03
CA THR A 245 -14.04 5.20 -19.39
C THR A 245 -12.80 6.11 -19.38
N ASP A 246 -11.86 5.84 -18.47
CA ASP A 246 -10.63 6.63 -18.31
C ASP A 246 -9.45 5.96 -19.02
N GLU A 247 -8.99 6.55 -20.12
CA GLU A 247 -7.84 6.06 -20.89
C GLU A 247 -6.54 6.05 -20.08
N ARG A 248 -6.40 6.93 -19.07
CA ARG A 248 -5.21 6.94 -18.20
C ARG A 248 -5.13 5.67 -17.37
N LEU A 249 -6.29 5.13 -16.96
CA LEU A 249 -6.37 3.84 -16.29
C LEU A 249 -5.97 2.70 -17.23
N VAL A 250 -6.39 2.75 -18.50
CA VAL A 250 -5.99 1.75 -19.51
C VAL A 250 -4.46 1.72 -19.66
N ASP A 251 -3.84 2.89 -19.83
CA ASP A 251 -2.38 2.99 -19.96
C ASP A 251 -1.65 2.50 -18.71
N LEU A 252 -2.17 2.85 -17.54
CA LEU A 252 -1.63 2.38 -16.27
C LEU A 252 -1.74 0.86 -16.12
N MET A 253 -2.89 0.26 -16.47
CA MET A 253 -3.05 -1.19 -16.39
C MET A 253 -2.23 -1.93 -17.44
N ILE A 254 -2.01 -1.36 -18.64
CA ILE A 254 -1.09 -1.93 -19.64
C ILE A 254 0.34 -1.96 -19.07
N LYS A 255 0.78 -0.88 -18.41
CA LYS A 255 2.08 -0.84 -17.72
C LYS A 255 2.16 -1.94 -16.65
N HIS A 256 1.17 -2.02 -15.77
CA HIS A 256 1.15 -2.97 -14.64
C HIS A 256 0.81 -4.43 -15.03
N LEU A 257 0.39 -4.69 -16.26
CA LEU A 257 0.21 -6.06 -16.77
C LEU A 257 1.54 -6.73 -17.12
N GLN A 258 2.57 -5.94 -17.44
CA GLN A 258 3.83 -6.45 -17.98
C GLN A 258 4.81 -6.84 -16.85
N ALA A 259 5.30 -8.07 -16.87
CA ALA A 259 6.19 -8.61 -15.84
C ALA A 259 7.49 -7.82 -15.64
N GLU A 260 8.00 -7.17 -16.70
CA GLU A 260 9.17 -6.28 -16.63
C GLU A 260 8.93 -5.02 -15.77
N ASN A 261 7.68 -4.58 -15.65
CA ASN A 261 7.28 -3.38 -14.92
C ASN A 261 6.62 -3.71 -13.58
N GLU A 262 6.05 -4.91 -13.44
CA GLU A 262 5.28 -5.32 -12.27
C GLU A 262 5.70 -6.72 -11.77
N PRO A 263 6.57 -6.80 -10.75
CA PRO A 263 6.95 -8.08 -10.15
C PRO A 263 5.77 -8.75 -9.41
N ASP A 264 4.77 -7.99 -8.97
CA ASP A 264 3.65 -8.52 -8.21
C ASP A 264 2.57 -9.13 -9.11
N SER A 265 2.52 -10.46 -9.16
CA SER A 265 1.59 -11.19 -10.01
C SER A 265 0.12 -10.92 -9.71
N GLU A 266 -0.24 -10.55 -8.48
CA GLU A 266 -1.63 -10.18 -8.16
C GLU A 266 -2.03 -8.85 -8.79
N ILE A 267 -1.09 -7.90 -8.89
CA ILE A 267 -1.33 -6.64 -9.59
C ILE A 267 -1.44 -6.88 -11.10
N ARG A 268 -0.57 -7.73 -11.68
CA ARG A 268 -0.69 -8.13 -13.09
C ARG A 268 -2.04 -8.79 -13.38
N ARG A 269 -2.46 -9.71 -12.49
CA ARG A 269 -3.76 -10.40 -12.56
C ARG A 269 -4.92 -9.40 -12.52
N SER A 270 -4.92 -8.47 -11.57
CA SER A 270 -5.96 -7.43 -11.48
C SER A 270 -5.95 -6.51 -12.71
N SER A 271 -4.77 -6.17 -13.23
CA SER A 271 -4.63 -5.35 -14.45
C SER A 271 -5.31 -6.01 -15.65
N ALA A 272 -5.09 -7.31 -15.86
CA ALA A 272 -5.79 -8.07 -16.91
C ALA A 272 -7.32 -8.01 -16.74
N VAL A 273 -7.82 -8.23 -15.51
CA VAL A 273 -9.27 -8.16 -15.24
C VAL A 273 -9.84 -6.78 -15.55
N ILE A 274 -9.17 -5.71 -15.10
CA ILE A 274 -9.60 -4.33 -15.34
C ILE A 274 -9.64 -4.05 -16.84
N LEU A 275 -8.57 -4.36 -17.59
CA LEU A 275 -8.51 -4.13 -19.04
C LEU A 275 -9.63 -4.85 -19.80
N GLY A 276 -9.96 -6.08 -19.40
CA GLY A 276 -11.08 -6.83 -19.95
C GLY A 276 -12.44 -6.20 -19.67
N ARG A 277 -12.66 -5.69 -18.45
CA ARG A 277 -13.91 -4.99 -18.06
C ARG A 277 -14.07 -3.65 -18.77
N LEU A 278 -12.96 -2.94 -18.98
CA LEU A 278 -12.92 -1.71 -19.78
C LEU A 278 -13.09 -1.99 -21.28
N LYS A 279 -13.00 -3.26 -21.71
CA LYS A 279 -13.07 -3.69 -23.12
C LYS A 279 -12.11 -2.92 -24.03
N SER A 280 -10.93 -2.59 -23.51
CA SER A 280 -9.97 -1.79 -24.26
C SER A 280 -9.28 -2.61 -25.34
N THR A 281 -9.55 -2.32 -26.61
CA THR A 281 -8.89 -2.96 -27.75
C THR A 281 -7.40 -2.63 -27.83
N LYS A 282 -6.99 -1.47 -27.29
CA LYS A 282 -5.59 -1.07 -27.13
C LYS A 282 -4.79 -2.08 -26.30
N ALA A 283 -5.45 -2.79 -25.39
CA ALA A 283 -4.83 -3.76 -24.49
C ALA A 283 -4.55 -5.12 -25.15
N ILE A 284 -5.13 -5.42 -26.33
CA ILE A 284 -5.08 -6.75 -26.96
C ILE A 284 -3.63 -7.26 -27.10
N PRO A 285 -2.65 -6.50 -27.67
CA PRO A 285 -1.29 -7.01 -27.82
C PRO A 285 -0.63 -7.36 -26.48
N TYR A 286 -0.91 -6.58 -25.44
CA TYR A 286 -0.35 -6.78 -24.10
C TYR A 286 -1.01 -7.96 -23.37
N LEU A 287 -2.32 -8.15 -23.54
CA LEU A 287 -3.05 -9.30 -23.03
C LEU A 287 -2.62 -10.60 -23.72
N ILE A 288 -2.30 -10.54 -25.02
CA ILE A 288 -1.73 -11.68 -25.76
C ILE A 288 -0.34 -12.04 -25.20
N ALA A 289 0.52 -11.05 -24.95
CA ALA A 289 1.81 -11.30 -24.30
C ALA A 289 1.64 -11.90 -22.89
N ALA A 290 0.63 -11.44 -22.13
CA ALA A 290 0.32 -11.97 -20.80
C ALA A 290 -0.25 -13.41 -20.81
N LEU A 291 -0.60 -13.97 -21.98
CA LEU A 291 -0.89 -15.41 -22.09
C LEU A 291 0.37 -16.25 -21.82
N GLU A 292 1.57 -15.69 -21.96
CA GLU A 292 2.85 -16.37 -21.67
C GLU A 292 3.39 -16.03 -20.27
N ASP A 293 2.61 -15.34 -19.43
CA ASP A 293 3.04 -15.00 -18.06
C ASP A 293 3.41 -16.25 -17.27
N GLU A 294 4.47 -16.17 -16.45
CA GLU A 294 4.94 -17.30 -15.64
C GLU A 294 3.85 -17.82 -14.67
N ILE A 295 2.97 -16.93 -14.19
CA ILE A 295 1.93 -17.24 -13.21
C ILE A 295 0.64 -17.67 -13.93
N PRO A 296 0.15 -18.92 -13.70
CA PRO A 296 -1.05 -19.43 -14.36
C PRO A 296 -2.30 -18.56 -14.16
N GLY A 297 -2.43 -17.94 -12.99
CA GLY A 297 -3.54 -17.03 -12.68
C GLY A 297 -3.59 -15.80 -13.58
N VAL A 298 -2.43 -15.24 -13.95
CA VAL A 298 -2.34 -14.10 -14.87
C VAL A 298 -2.73 -14.54 -16.28
N ARG A 299 -2.18 -15.66 -16.77
CA ARG A 299 -2.52 -16.23 -18.09
C ARG A 299 -4.03 -16.42 -18.24
N PHE A 300 -4.66 -17.04 -17.25
CA PHE A 300 -6.11 -17.28 -17.25
C PHE A 300 -6.91 -15.98 -17.30
N LYS A 301 -6.56 -14.97 -16.49
CA LYS A 301 -7.25 -13.68 -16.50
C LYS A 301 -7.02 -12.90 -17.79
N ALA A 302 -5.85 -13.01 -18.42
CA ALA A 302 -5.60 -12.42 -19.72
C ALA A 302 -6.50 -13.03 -20.82
N GLY A 303 -6.68 -14.36 -20.83
CA GLY A 303 -7.63 -15.03 -21.72
C GLY A 303 -9.07 -14.58 -21.52
N LEU A 304 -9.54 -14.51 -20.27
CA LEU A 304 -10.87 -13.99 -19.95
C LEU A 304 -11.04 -12.52 -20.36
N ALA A 305 -9.99 -11.71 -20.21
CA ALA A 305 -10.01 -10.32 -20.62
C ALA A 305 -10.15 -10.19 -22.14
N LEU A 306 -9.42 -10.99 -22.92
CA LEU A 306 -9.55 -11.06 -24.38
C LEU A 306 -10.96 -11.51 -24.79
N ALA A 307 -11.53 -12.49 -24.09
CA ALA A 307 -12.92 -12.91 -24.33
C ALA A 307 -13.93 -11.79 -24.04
N ASN A 308 -13.73 -11.02 -22.98
CA ASN A 308 -14.58 -9.88 -22.61
C ASN A 308 -14.47 -8.71 -23.60
N ILE A 309 -13.28 -8.48 -24.19
CA ILE A 309 -13.08 -7.51 -25.27
C ILE A 309 -13.90 -7.93 -26.51
N GLY A 310 -13.88 -9.22 -26.84
CA GLY A 310 -14.79 -9.80 -27.83
C GLY A 310 -14.19 -9.89 -29.24
N PRO A 311 -14.97 -9.61 -30.31
CA PRO A 311 -14.58 -9.90 -31.70
C PRO A 311 -13.24 -9.32 -32.15
N ASP A 312 -12.82 -8.17 -31.62
CA ASP A 312 -11.55 -7.53 -31.98
C ASP A 312 -10.32 -8.36 -31.55
N ALA A 313 -10.48 -9.25 -30.55
CA ALA A 313 -9.41 -10.13 -30.08
C ALA A 313 -9.28 -11.43 -30.89
N VAL A 314 -10.26 -11.76 -31.75
CA VAL A 314 -10.33 -13.07 -32.43
C VAL A 314 -9.07 -13.36 -33.25
N ASP A 315 -8.56 -12.39 -33.99
CA ASP A 315 -7.43 -12.62 -34.89
C ASP A 315 -6.15 -12.94 -34.12
N ALA A 316 -5.88 -12.17 -33.06
CA ALA A 316 -4.73 -12.41 -32.20
C ALA A 316 -4.83 -13.74 -31.43
N LEU A 317 -6.05 -14.14 -31.04
CA LEU A 317 -6.29 -15.44 -30.41
C LEU A 317 -6.11 -16.60 -31.38
N ILE A 318 -6.46 -16.43 -32.67
CA ILE A 318 -6.20 -17.43 -33.71
C ILE A 318 -4.69 -17.64 -33.89
N ASP A 319 -3.91 -16.56 -33.87
CA ASP A 319 -2.45 -16.66 -33.93
C ASP A 319 -1.90 -17.39 -32.69
N SER A 320 -2.48 -17.15 -31.51
CA SER A 320 -2.12 -17.82 -30.26
C SER A 320 -2.43 -19.32 -30.23
N LEU A 321 -3.37 -19.83 -31.03
CA LEU A 321 -3.57 -21.27 -31.23
C LEU A 321 -2.36 -21.94 -31.90
N GLN A 322 -1.57 -21.18 -32.66
CA GLN A 322 -0.35 -21.67 -33.30
C GLN A 322 0.88 -21.57 -32.39
N SER A 323 0.71 -21.12 -31.14
CA SER A 323 1.79 -21.12 -30.16
C SER A 323 2.29 -22.55 -29.91
N GLY A 324 3.58 -22.71 -29.65
CA GLY A 324 4.15 -23.99 -29.22
C GLY A 324 3.87 -24.32 -27.75
N ASN A 325 3.11 -23.47 -27.04
CA ASN A 325 2.84 -23.59 -25.62
C ASN A 325 1.39 -24.11 -25.40
N PRO A 326 1.20 -25.35 -24.92
CA PRO A 326 -0.11 -25.90 -24.64
C PRO A 326 -0.97 -25.05 -23.70
N SER A 327 -0.37 -24.35 -22.74
CA SER A 327 -1.12 -23.46 -21.84
C SER A 327 -1.73 -22.29 -22.60
N VAL A 328 -1.00 -21.69 -23.55
CA VAL A 328 -1.50 -20.59 -24.38
C VAL A 328 -2.56 -21.08 -25.35
N GLN A 329 -2.32 -22.22 -26.01
CA GLN A 329 -3.30 -22.83 -26.91
C GLN A 329 -4.63 -23.13 -26.20
N ASN A 330 -4.59 -23.70 -25.00
CA ASN A 330 -5.78 -23.97 -24.18
C ASN A 330 -6.58 -22.69 -23.89
N ILE A 331 -5.89 -21.64 -23.42
CA ILE A 331 -6.54 -20.38 -23.07
C ILE A 331 -7.10 -19.69 -24.32
N ALA A 332 -6.35 -19.70 -25.43
CA ALA A 332 -6.79 -19.13 -26.70
C ALA A 332 -8.03 -19.86 -27.26
N ALA A 333 -8.04 -21.20 -27.20
CA ALA A 333 -9.18 -22.00 -27.61
C ALA A 333 -10.42 -21.71 -26.76
N SER A 334 -10.26 -21.65 -25.43
CA SER A 334 -11.36 -21.31 -24.52
C SER A 334 -11.92 -19.90 -24.81
N ALA A 335 -11.05 -18.89 -24.95
CA ALA A 335 -11.47 -17.52 -25.23
C ALA A 335 -12.19 -17.41 -26.59
N LEU A 336 -11.71 -18.08 -27.63
CA LEU A 336 -12.40 -18.16 -28.92
C LEU A 336 -13.77 -18.85 -28.81
N GLY A 337 -13.88 -19.86 -27.95
CA GLY A 337 -15.14 -20.52 -27.61
C GLY A 337 -16.15 -19.57 -26.98
N ASP A 338 -15.69 -18.75 -26.02
CA ASP A 338 -16.51 -17.79 -25.29
C ASP A 338 -16.91 -16.58 -26.16
N ILE A 339 -16.03 -16.12 -27.07
CA ILE A 339 -16.34 -15.04 -28.03
C ILE A 339 -17.33 -15.54 -29.11
N GLY A 340 -17.06 -16.73 -29.65
CA GLY A 340 -17.82 -17.33 -30.73
C GLY A 340 -17.75 -16.60 -32.07
N GLY A 341 -18.80 -16.78 -32.89
CA GLY A 341 -18.86 -16.26 -34.26
C GLY A 341 -18.23 -17.19 -35.31
N GLY A 342 -18.46 -16.87 -36.59
CA GLY A 342 -18.05 -17.71 -37.72
C GLY A 342 -16.53 -17.88 -37.84
N LYS A 343 -15.77 -16.81 -37.59
CA LYS A 343 -14.31 -16.81 -37.70
C LYS A 343 -13.65 -17.69 -36.62
N ALA A 344 -14.08 -17.55 -35.36
CA ALA A 344 -13.63 -18.40 -34.26
C ALA A 344 -13.96 -19.88 -34.52
N ARG A 345 -15.19 -20.17 -34.98
CA ARG A 345 -15.61 -21.54 -35.34
C ARG A 345 -14.69 -22.17 -36.38
N GLN A 346 -14.40 -21.45 -37.47
CA GLN A 346 -13.53 -21.97 -38.53
C GLN A 346 -12.10 -22.21 -38.03
N ALA A 347 -11.57 -21.32 -37.20
CA ALA A 347 -10.24 -21.49 -36.62
C ALA A 347 -10.16 -22.71 -35.69
N LEU A 348 -11.15 -22.87 -34.80
CA LEU A 348 -11.23 -24.03 -33.90
C LEU A 348 -11.36 -25.36 -34.67
N ILE A 349 -12.13 -25.40 -35.77
CA ILE A 349 -12.22 -26.60 -36.63
C ILE A 349 -10.87 -26.95 -37.25
N ARG A 350 -10.10 -25.95 -37.70
CA ARG A 350 -8.75 -26.19 -38.24
C ARG A 350 -7.81 -26.66 -37.14
N ALA A 351 -7.86 -26.03 -35.97
CA ALA A 351 -7.02 -26.35 -34.82
C ALA A 351 -7.25 -27.79 -34.32
N LEU A 352 -8.51 -28.26 -34.26
CA LEU A 352 -8.83 -29.64 -33.85
C LEU A 352 -8.15 -30.70 -34.73
N LYS A 353 -7.96 -30.39 -36.02
CA LYS A 353 -7.31 -31.28 -37.00
C LYS A 353 -5.79 -31.22 -36.95
N GLN A 354 -5.22 -30.07 -36.60
CA GLN A 354 -3.78 -29.80 -36.67
C GLN A 354 -3.06 -30.06 -35.33
N ILE A 355 -3.70 -29.73 -34.21
CA ILE A 355 -3.09 -29.83 -32.89
C ILE A 355 -3.21 -31.27 -32.38
N SER A 356 -2.07 -31.85 -31.98
CA SER A 356 -1.99 -33.21 -31.44
C SER A 356 -2.06 -33.27 -29.92
N GLU A 357 -1.82 -32.16 -29.23
CA GLU A 357 -1.76 -32.10 -27.77
C GLU A 357 -3.11 -32.48 -27.14
N PRO A 358 -3.20 -33.58 -26.38
CA PRO A 358 -4.50 -34.13 -25.94
C PRO A 358 -5.34 -33.16 -25.11
N THR A 359 -4.71 -32.45 -24.18
CA THR A 359 -5.40 -31.48 -23.32
C THR A 359 -6.00 -30.34 -24.13
N VAL A 360 -5.26 -29.84 -25.12
CA VAL A 360 -5.70 -28.78 -26.03
C VAL A 360 -6.84 -29.25 -26.93
N LYS A 361 -6.82 -30.49 -27.40
CA LYS A 361 -7.93 -31.06 -28.19
C LYS A 361 -9.23 -31.12 -27.41
N LEU A 362 -9.19 -31.45 -26.11
CA LEU A 362 -10.37 -31.40 -25.25
C LEU A 362 -10.93 -29.98 -25.17
N THR A 363 -10.07 -28.98 -24.92
CA THR A 363 -10.52 -27.58 -24.86
C THR A 363 -11.04 -27.06 -26.18
N ILE A 364 -10.43 -27.43 -27.32
CA ILE A 364 -10.96 -27.08 -28.65
C ILE A 364 -12.31 -27.73 -28.90
N ALA A 365 -12.51 -29.00 -28.49
CA ALA A 365 -13.79 -29.68 -28.61
C ALA A 365 -14.89 -28.99 -27.79
N ASP A 366 -14.58 -28.62 -26.53
CA ASP A 366 -15.48 -27.84 -25.67
C ASP A 366 -15.83 -26.48 -26.29
N ALA A 367 -14.81 -25.76 -26.78
CA ALA A 367 -14.99 -24.48 -27.45
C ALA A 367 -15.88 -24.62 -28.71
N LEU A 368 -15.68 -25.65 -29.53
CA LEU A 368 -16.53 -25.92 -30.70
C LEU A 368 -17.98 -26.22 -30.32
N ALA A 369 -18.20 -26.98 -29.24
CA ALA A 369 -19.54 -27.25 -28.73
C ALA A 369 -20.22 -25.96 -28.25
N LYS A 370 -19.51 -25.10 -27.51
CA LYS A 370 -20.00 -23.77 -27.07
C LYS A 370 -20.37 -22.86 -28.24
N VAL A 371 -19.52 -22.80 -29.27
CA VAL A 371 -19.80 -21.97 -30.48
C VAL A 371 -20.94 -22.56 -31.30
N GLY A 372 -21.18 -23.87 -31.20
CA GLY A 372 -22.32 -24.59 -31.76
C GLY A 372 -22.32 -24.67 -33.28
N GLY A 373 -23.51 -24.76 -33.88
CA GLY A 373 -23.74 -24.77 -35.33
C GLY A 373 -23.58 -26.14 -35.98
N GLU A 374 -24.44 -26.45 -36.96
CA GLU A 374 -24.54 -27.78 -37.58
C GLU A 374 -23.19 -28.32 -38.06
N TYR A 375 -22.39 -27.48 -38.71
CA TYR A 375 -21.09 -27.91 -39.21
C TYR A 375 -20.10 -28.24 -38.09
N ALA A 376 -20.05 -27.47 -36.99
CA ALA A 376 -19.15 -27.79 -35.88
C ALA A 376 -19.56 -29.09 -35.18
N LEU A 377 -20.86 -29.31 -34.98
CA LEU A 377 -21.38 -30.56 -34.41
C LEU A 377 -21.05 -31.76 -35.32
N SER A 378 -21.16 -31.60 -36.64
CA SER A 378 -20.78 -32.65 -37.59
C SER A 378 -19.29 -32.99 -37.51
N VAL A 379 -18.43 -31.99 -37.33
CA VAL A 379 -16.98 -32.17 -37.16
C VAL A 379 -16.66 -32.88 -35.84
N LEU A 380 -17.34 -32.53 -34.75
CA LEU A 380 -17.20 -33.22 -33.46
C LEU A 380 -17.60 -34.70 -33.58
N LYS A 381 -18.75 -35.00 -34.21
CA LYS A 381 -19.19 -36.38 -34.45
C LYS A 381 -18.19 -37.17 -35.30
N GLN A 382 -17.70 -36.59 -36.39
CA GLN A 382 -16.66 -37.23 -37.21
C GLN A 382 -15.38 -37.48 -36.40
N THR A 383 -14.99 -36.55 -35.54
CA THR A 383 -13.80 -36.68 -34.68
C THR A 383 -13.99 -37.79 -33.65
N GLN A 384 -15.17 -37.90 -33.04
CA GLN A 384 -15.54 -38.98 -32.11
C GLN A 384 -15.45 -40.36 -32.76
N GLU A 385 -15.92 -40.49 -34.00
CA GLU A 385 -15.92 -41.75 -34.75
C GLU A 385 -14.52 -42.16 -35.21
N SER A 386 -13.63 -41.20 -35.49
CA SER A 386 -12.30 -41.44 -36.08
C SER A 386 -11.13 -41.39 -35.09
N THR A 387 -11.30 -40.82 -33.89
CA THR A 387 -10.23 -40.70 -32.91
C THR A 387 -9.94 -42.02 -32.19
N ASN A 388 -8.65 -42.31 -31.97
CA ASN A 388 -8.19 -43.39 -31.11
C ASN A 388 -7.98 -42.94 -29.64
N ASP A 389 -8.09 -41.64 -29.37
CA ASP A 389 -8.04 -41.10 -28.01
C ASP A 389 -9.39 -41.34 -27.32
N LEU A 390 -9.42 -42.30 -26.40
CA LEU A 390 -10.61 -42.68 -25.65
C LEU A 390 -11.15 -41.52 -24.79
N GLY A 391 -10.27 -40.70 -24.21
CA GLY A 391 -10.65 -39.55 -23.40
C GLY A 391 -11.37 -38.50 -24.23
N LEU A 392 -10.79 -38.14 -25.38
CA LEU A 392 -11.43 -37.22 -26.34
C LEU A 392 -12.76 -37.79 -26.86
N LYS A 393 -12.82 -39.09 -27.14
CA LYS A 393 -14.04 -39.75 -27.63
C LYS A 393 -15.20 -39.65 -26.63
N VAL A 394 -14.96 -40.01 -25.38
CA VAL A 394 -15.98 -39.94 -24.30
C VAL A 394 -16.37 -38.48 -24.03
N PHE A 395 -15.41 -37.57 -24.01
CA PHE A 395 -15.70 -36.15 -23.78
C PHE A 395 -16.58 -35.55 -24.89
N ILE A 396 -16.30 -35.86 -26.16
CA ILE A 396 -17.15 -35.41 -27.27
C ILE A 396 -18.56 -36.01 -27.16
N GLU A 397 -18.70 -37.26 -26.73
CA GLU A 397 -20.02 -37.88 -26.50
C GLU A 397 -20.86 -37.05 -25.52
N GLU A 398 -20.27 -36.69 -24.37
CA GLU A 398 -20.92 -35.86 -23.37
C GLU A 398 -21.31 -34.47 -23.90
N LEU A 399 -20.42 -33.84 -24.70
CA LEU A 399 -20.69 -32.54 -25.30
C LEU A 399 -21.85 -32.60 -26.30
N LEU A 400 -21.90 -33.63 -27.15
CA LEU A 400 -22.97 -33.81 -28.14
C LEU A 400 -24.32 -34.06 -27.46
N VAL A 401 -24.36 -34.86 -26.38
CA VAL A 401 -25.58 -35.08 -25.59
C VAL A 401 -26.10 -33.79 -24.96
N LYS A 402 -25.22 -32.92 -24.46
CA LYS A 402 -25.62 -31.62 -23.88
C LYS A 402 -26.07 -30.60 -24.93
N SER A 403 -25.72 -30.81 -26.18
CA SER A 403 -26.02 -29.90 -27.30
C SER A 403 -27.31 -30.28 -28.07
N MET A 404 -27.92 -31.41 -27.72
CA MET A 404 -29.24 -31.87 -28.18
C MET A 404 -30.32 -31.42 -27.20
#